data_AF-A0A521SQY0-F1
#
_entry.id   AF-A0A521SQY0-F1
#
_cell.length_a   1.000
_cell.length_b   1.000
_cell.length_c   1.000
_cell.angle_alpha   90.00
_cell.angle_beta   90.00
_cell.angle_gamma   90.00
#
_symmetry.space_group_name_H-M   'P 1'
#
loop_
_entity.id
_entity.type
_entity.pdbx_description
1 polymer ?
#
loop_
_entity_poly.entity_id
_entity_poly.type
_entity_poly.pdbx_seq_one_letter_code
_entity_poly.pdbx_strand_id
1 'polypeptide(L)'
;MRFRSVVWIVLFAVPISGGLYFLSYWPEMERLARTNPKTTALIEARQAAQEKRSPVSLVSGWRPLRLISPHLQHAVVVAEDARFYNHRGFDWEAIVEAAERDWAAKSFEYGGSTISQQLVKN
;
A
#
# COMPACT_ATOMS: atom_id res chain seq x y z
N MET A 1 -34.46 23.63 -24.53
CA MET A 1 -33.75 23.11 -23.33
C MET A 1 -32.57 24.02 -23.02
N ARG A 2 -32.51 24.60 -21.82
CA ARG A 2 -31.60 25.73 -21.51
C ARG A 2 -30.19 25.22 -21.26
N PHE A 3 -29.17 25.81 -21.91
CA PHE A 3 -27.73 25.52 -21.79
C PHE A 3 -27.25 25.22 -20.35
N ARG A 4 -27.82 25.92 -19.37
CA ARG A 4 -27.56 25.75 -17.93
C ARG A 4 -27.87 24.33 -17.43
N SER A 5 -28.90 23.67 -17.96
CA SER A 5 -29.28 22.29 -17.59
C SER A 5 -28.26 21.25 -18.06
N VAL A 6 -27.62 21.47 -19.22
CA VAL A 6 -26.58 20.57 -19.75
C VAL A 6 -25.31 20.65 -18.91
N VAL A 7 -24.94 21.87 -18.48
CA VAL A 7 -23.78 22.09 -17.59
C VAL A 7 -23.95 21.35 -16.26
N TRP A 8 -25.14 21.42 -15.65
CA TRP A 8 -25.43 20.67 -14.43
C TRP A 8 -25.42 19.16 -14.63
N ILE A 9 -25.95 18.66 -15.75
CA ILE A 9 -25.90 17.22 -16.06
C ILE A 9 -24.47 16.73 -16.15
N VAL A 10 -23.56 17.44 -16.84
CA VAL A 10 -22.15 17.04 -16.96
C VAL A 10 -21.43 17.14 -15.61
N LEU A 11 -21.68 18.20 -14.84
CA LEU A 11 -21.08 18.42 -13.52
C LEU A 11 -21.36 17.29 -12.52
N PHE A 12 -22.53 16.66 -12.60
CA PHE A 12 -22.88 15.54 -11.72
C PHE A 12 -22.63 14.18 -12.37
N ALA A 13 -22.87 14.03 -13.68
CA ALA A 13 -22.72 12.74 -14.35
C ALA A 13 -21.28 12.23 -14.38
N VAL A 14 -20.29 13.11 -14.52
CA VAL A 14 -18.85 12.73 -14.56
C VAL A 14 -18.33 12.24 -13.21
N PRO A 15 -18.53 12.94 -12.08
CA PRO A 15 -18.12 12.42 -10.77
C PRO A 15 -18.96 11.22 -10.33
N ILE A 16 -20.25 11.13 -10.71
CA ILE A 16 -21.07 9.95 -10.43
C ILE A 16 -20.56 8.75 -11.22
N SER A 17 -20.28 8.89 -12.53
CA SER A 17 -19.74 7.79 -13.33
C SER A 17 -18.35 7.39 -12.87
N GLY A 18 -17.49 8.35 -12.51
CA GLY A 18 -16.19 8.10 -11.91
C GLY A 18 -16.28 7.39 -10.56
N GLY A 19 -17.23 7.79 -9.71
CA GLY A 19 -17.49 7.14 -8.42
C GLY A 19 -18.03 5.71 -8.59
N LEU A 20 -18.96 5.50 -9.52
CA LEU A 20 -19.48 4.17 -9.85
C LEU A 20 -18.42 3.26 -10.46
N TYR A 21 -17.59 3.80 -11.36
CA TYR A 21 -16.43 3.10 -11.89
C TYR A 21 -15.49 2.71 -10.75
N PHE A 22 -15.10 3.65 -9.90
CA PHE A 22 -14.24 3.38 -8.74
C PHE A 22 -14.81 2.32 -7.78
N LEU A 23 -16.12 2.38 -7.49
CA LEU A 23 -16.81 1.37 -6.69
C LEU A 23 -16.81 -0.02 -7.35
N SER A 24 -16.88 -0.09 -8.69
CA SER A 24 -16.80 -1.36 -9.43
C SER A 24 -15.42 -2.01 -9.44
N TYR A 25 -14.35 -1.22 -9.29
CA TYR A 25 -12.98 -1.70 -9.18
C TYR A 25 -12.50 -1.80 -7.72
N TRP A 26 -13.35 -1.41 -6.76
CA TRP A 26 -13.00 -1.48 -5.34
C TRP A 26 -12.74 -2.94 -4.97
N PRO A 27 -11.48 -3.31 -4.64
CA PRO A 27 -11.18 -4.69 -4.30
C PRO A 27 -12.00 -5.07 -3.06
N GLU A 28 -12.49 -6.30 -3.00
CA GLU A 28 -13.10 -6.83 -1.78
C GLU A 28 -12.03 -6.97 -0.69
N MET A 29 -11.65 -5.86 -0.05
CA MET A 29 -10.67 -5.83 1.03
C MET A 29 -11.09 -6.73 2.19
N GLU A 30 -12.40 -6.94 2.37
CA GLU A 30 -12.95 -7.86 3.35
C GLU A 30 -12.48 -9.30 3.11
N ARG A 31 -12.28 -9.70 1.85
CA ARG A 31 -11.75 -11.02 1.51
C ARG A 31 -10.30 -11.16 1.99
N LEU A 32 -9.47 -10.13 1.80
CA LEU A 32 -8.07 -10.12 2.26
C LEU A 32 -7.96 -10.07 3.78
N ALA A 33 -8.94 -9.49 4.47
CA ALA A 33 -9.01 -9.51 5.94
C ALA A 33 -9.31 -10.92 6.50
N ARG A 34 -9.94 -11.80 5.71
CA ARG A 34 -10.37 -13.15 6.14
C ARG A 34 -9.55 -14.28 5.52
N THR A 35 -8.93 -14.03 4.37
CA THR A 35 -8.21 -15.03 3.61
C THR A 35 -6.83 -14.52 3.24
N ASN A 36 -5.87 -15.37 3.54
CA ASN A 36 -4.46 -15.12 3.30
C ASN A 36 -4.14 -15.32 1.80
N PRO A 37 -3.74 -14.29 1.06
CA PRO A 37 -3.43 -14.44 -0.36
C PRO A 37 -2.15 -15.28 -0.55
N LYS A 38 -2.09 -16.02 -1.66
CA LYS A 38 -0.91 -16.83 -2.02
C LYS A 38 0.22 -16.00 -2.63
N THR A 39 -0.13 -14.86 -3.21
CA THR A 39 0.76 -13.96 -3.93
C THR A 39 0.28 -12.51 -3.74
N THR A 40 1.13 -11.55 -4.11
CA THR A 40 0.89 -10.10 -4.02
C THR A 40 1.25 -9.48 -5.37
N ALA A 41 0.71 -8.28 -5.66
CA ALA A 41 1.00 -7.61 -6.93
C ALA A 41 2.50 -7.35 -7.09
N LEU A 42 3.19 -7.05 -5.98
CA LEU A 42 4.64 -6.87 -5.97
C LEU A 42 5.41 -8.18 -6.22
N ILE A 43 4.94 -9.31 -5.68
CA ILE A 43 5.55 -10.62 -5.95
C ILE A 43 5.40 -10.97 -7.43
N GLU A 44 4.20 -10.79 -8.00
CA GLU A 44 3.92 -11.07 -9.42
C GLU A 44 4.78 -10.20 -10.34
N ALA A 45 4.84 -8.89 -10.05
CA ALA A 45 5.66 -7.96 -10.82
C ALA A 45 7.15 -8.33 -10.77
N ARG A 46 7.67 -8.75 -9.59
CA ARG A 46 9.05 -9.22 -9.46
C ARG A 46 9.31 -10.50 -10.24
N GLN A 47 8.38 -11.46 -10.20
CA GLN A 47 8.51 -12.71 -10.96
C GLN A 47 8.53 -12.45 -12.47
N ALA A 48 7.64 -11.59 -12.98
CA ALA A 48 7.61 -11.21 -14.39
C ALA A 48 8.90 -10.50 -14.83
N ALA A 49 9.45 -9.61 -13.99
CA ALA A 49 10.74 -8.98 -14.26
C ALA A 49 11.93 -9.98 -14.23
N GLN A 50 11.77 -11.10 -13.54
CA GLN A 50 12.81 -12.09 -13.28
C GLN A 50 12.78 -13.28 -14.25
N GLU A 51 11.91 -13.27 -15.26
CA GLU A 51 11.70 -14.32 -16.26
C GLU A 51 12.98 -14.79 -17.00
N LYS A 52 14.08 -14.01 -16.94
CA LYS A 52 15.42 -14.35 -17.48
C LYS A 52 16.37 -15.01 -16.48
N ARG A 53 15.97 -15.26 -15.23
CA ARG A 53 16.78 -15.90 -14.17
C ARG A 53 16.04 -17.13 -13.64
N SER A 54 16.77 -18.05 -13.00
CA SER A 54 16.18 -19.25 -12.41
C SER A 54 15.01 -18.92 -11.47
N PRO A 55 13.91 -19.68 -11.50
CA PRO A 55 12.74 -19.40 -10.68
C PRO A 55 13.10 -19.44 -9.20
N VAL A 56 12.87 -18.34 -8.49
CA VAL A 56 13.02 -18.29 -7.04
C VAL A 56 11.87 -19.08 -6.43
N SER A 57 12.20 -20.18 -5.73
CA SER A 57 11.22 -20.91 -4.95
C SER A 57 10.78 -20.04 -3.77
N LEU A 58 9.55 -19.52 -3.83
CA LEU A 58 8.98 -18.78 -2.71
C LEU A 58 8.62 -19.76 -1.60
N VAL A 59 9.41 -19.77 -0.53
CA VAL A 59 9.01 -20.41 0.71
C VAL A 59 8.02 -19.47 1.42
N SER A 60 6.76 -19.55 1.02
CA SER A 60 5.66 -18.77 1.60
C SER A 60 4.79 -19.65 2.49
N GLY A 61 4.56 -19.22 3.73
CA GLY A 61 3.69 -19.90 4.68
C GLY A 61 3.17 -18.95 5.73
N TRP A 62 1.86 -18.77 5.78
CA TRP A 62 1.20 -17.92 6.77
C TRP A 62 1.32 -18.54 8.16
N ARG A 63 1.82 -17.75 9.12
CA ARG A 63 1.97 -18.15 10.52
C ARG A 63 1.26 -17.16 11.43
N PRO A 64 0.54 -17.62 12.47
CA PRO A 64 0.04 -16.73 13.51
C PRO A 64 1.17 -15.93 14.16
N LEU A 65 0.93 -14.64 14.45
CA LEU A 65 1.92 -13.73 15.04
C LEU A 65 2.55 -14.28 16.33
N ARG A 66 1.76 -15.00 17.15
CA ARG A 66 2.23 -15.65 18.39
C ARG A 66 3.33 -16.72 18.19
N LEU A 67 3.49 -17.23 16.97
CA LEU A 67 4.56 -18.18 16.63
C LEU A 67 5.83 -17.48 16.14
N ILE A 68 5.80 -16.15 16.00
CA ILE A 68 6.93 -15.34 15.58
C ILE A 68 7.60 -14.80 16.84
N SER A 69 8.93 -14.93 16.92
CA SER A 69 9.72 -14.41 18.04
C SER A 69 9.38 -12.93 18.31
N PRO A 70 9.07 -12.54 19.56
CA PRO A 70 8.84 -11.13 19.91
C PRO A 70 10.01 -10.22 19.50
N HIS A 71 11.24 -10.72 19.56
CA HIS A 71 12.42 -9.97 19.12
C HIS A 71 12.40 -9.67 17.62
N LEU A 72 11.93 -10.62 16.79
CA LEU A 72 11.79 -10.39 15.35
C LEU A 72 10.69 -9.37 15.07
N GLN A 73 9.57 -9.44 15.79
CA GLN A 73 8.49 -8.45 15.68
C GLN A 73 9.02 -7.05 15.99
N HIS A 74 9.73 -6.88 17.10
CA HIS A 74 10.32 -5.59 17.47
C HIS A 74 11.39 -5.12 16.49
N ALA A 75 12.23 -6.02 15.98
CA ALA A 75 13.26 -5.67 15.01
C ALA A 75 12.65 -5.10 13.72
N VAL A 76 11.59 -5.73 13.20
CA VAL A 76 10.87 -5.24 12.02
C VAL A 76 10.19 -3.90 12.31
N VAL A 77 9.49 -3.76 13.44
CA VAL A 77 8.85 -2.50 13.83
C VAL A 77 9.87 -1.38 13.91
N VAL A 78 10.99 -1.56 14.62
CA VAL A 78 12.01 -0.51 14.77
C VAL A 78 12.69 -0.16 13.44
N ALA A 79 12.92 -1.15 12.57
CA ALA A 79 13.62 -0.93 11.30
C ALA A 79 12.73 -0.27 10.23
N GLU A 80 11.46 -0.66 10.14
CA GLU A 80 10.55 -0.24 9.07
C GLU A 80 9.59 0.88 9.49
N ASP A 81 9.18 0.90 10.77
CA ASP A 81 8.10 1.76 11.25
C ASP A 81 8.15 1.95 12.78
N ALA A 82 9.15 2.69 13.26
CA ALA A 82 9.48 2.79 14.68
C ALA A 82 8.32 3.34 15.55
N ARG A 83 7.38 4.06 14.94
CA ARG A 83 6.18 4.61 15.61
C ARG A 83 4.91 3.84 15.27
N PHE A 84 5.00 2.61 14.78
CA PHE A 84 3.86 1.80 14.34
C PHE A 84 2.64 1.84 15.27
N TYR A 85 2.87 1.73 16.58
CA TYR A 85 1.81 1.71 17.59
C TYR A 85 1.20 3.08 17.92
N ASN A 86 1.80 4.17 17.44
CA ASN A 86 1.43 5.54 17.77
C ASN A 86 0.64 6.23 16.66
N HIS A 87 0.59 5.66 15.45
CA HIS A 87 -0.13 6.24 14.31
C HIS A 87 -1.25 5.31 13.78
N ARG A 88 -2.06 5.84 12.85
CA ARG A 88 -3.23 5.13 12.27
C ARG A 88 -3.03 4.81 10.80
N GLY A 89 -1.88 4.25 10.47
CA GLY A 89 -1.46 3.89 9.12
C GLY A 89 -0.64 4.95 8.36
N PHE A 90 -0.65 6.21 8.78
CA PHE A 90 0.26 7.24 8.24
C PHE A 90 1.05 7.88 9.35
N ASP A 91 2.37 7.90 9.20
CA ASP A 91 3.27 8.59 10.11
C ASP A 91 3.69 9.94 9.49
N TRP A 92 2.99 11.01 9.88
CA TRP A 92 3.24 12.34 9.32
C TRP A 92 4.60 12.90 9.70
N GLU A 93 5.08 12.58 10.89
CA GLU A 93 6.40 13.04 11.33
C GLU A 93 7.49 12.35 10.49
N ALA A 94 7.37 11.05 10.21
CA ALA A 94 8.33 10.33 9.37
C ALA A 94 8.30 10.83 7.92
N ILE A 95 7.11 11.13 7.40
CA ILE A 95 6.94 11.66 6.04
C ILE A 95 7.60 13.03 5.91
N VAL A 96 7.40 13.93 6.88
CA VAL A 96 8.04 15.25 6.88
C VAL A 96 9.55 15.13 7.00
N GLU A 97 10.04 14.31 7.94
CA GLU A 97 11.48 14.08 8.12
C GLU A 97 12.14 13.49 6.88
N ALA A 98 11.51 12.50 6.23
CA ALA A 98 11.99 11.92 4.99
C ALA A 98 12.04 12.97 3.88
N ALA A 99 10.98 13.78 3.73
CA ALA A 99 10.93 14.83 2.72
C ALA A 99 12.01 15.92 2.94
N GLU A 100 12.26 16.33 4.18
CA GLU A 100 13.31 17.30 4.51
C GLU A 100 14.71 16.76 4.19
N ARG A 101 14.96 15.49 4.49
CA ARG A 101 16.24 14.84 4.20
C ARG A 101 16.46 14.63 2.71
N ASP A 102 15.43 14.16 2.00
CA ASP A 102 15.47 14.02 0.54
C ASP A 102 15.71 15.36 -0.15
N TRP A 103 15.06 16.43 0.34
CA TRP A 103 15.29 17.78 -0.16
C TRP A 103 16.74 18.24 0.06
N ALA A 104 17.28 18.00 1.26
CA ALA A 104 18.66 18.34 1.58
C ALA A 104 19.67 17.52 0.76
N ALA A 105 19.40 16.23 0.55
CA ALA A 105 20.22 15.33 -0.25
C ALA A 105 20.07 15.57 -1.77
N LYS A 106 19.00 16.24 -2.19
CA LYS A 106 18.57 16.40 -3.60
C LYS A 106 18.36 15.06 -4.31
N SER A 107 17.99 14.04 -3.55
CA SER A 107 17.73 12.68 -4.01
C SER A 107 16.61 12.07 -3.17
N PHE A 108 15.84 11.15 -3.75
CA PHE A 108 14.82 10.39 -3.03
C PHE A 108 15.45 9.11 -2.48
N GLU A 109 15.99 9.19 -1.27
CA GLU A 109 16.74 8.10 -0.62
C GLU A 109 16.09 7.65 0.70
N TYR A 110 15.35 8.53 1.38
CA TYR A 110 14.80 8.25 2.70
C TYR A 110 13.37 7.70 2.62
N GLY A 111 13.16 6.56 3.29
CA GLY A 111 11.84 5.94 3.41
C GLY A 111 11.02 6.57 4.53
N GLY A 112 9.78 6.97 4.22
CA GLY A 112 8.76 7.39 5.20
C GLY A 112 7.49 6.53 5.18
N SER A 113 7.56 5.33 4.60
CA SER A 113 6.39 4.44 4.45
C SER A 113 6.17 3.57 5.67
N THR A 114 4.93 3.49 6.15
CA THR A 114 4.53 2.66 7.30
C THR A 114 4.32 1.20 6.91
N ILE A 115 4.33 0.29 7.89
CA ILE A 115 3.97 -1.12 7.68
C ILE A 115 2.56 -1.24 7.08
N SER A 116 1.62 -0.38 7.47
CA SER A 116 0.26 -0.36 6.90
C SER A 116 0.25 0.02 5.42
N GLN A 117 1.01 1.03 5.02
CA GLN A 117 1.13 1.43 3.61
C GLN A 117 1.81 0.32 2.79
N GLN A 118 2.85 -0.29 3.35
CA GLN A 118 3.53 -1.42 2.72
C GLN A 118 2.58 -2.61 2.54
N LEU A 119 1.74 -2.90 3.54
CA LEU A 119 0.72 -3.95 3.45
C LEU A 119 -0.30 -3.68 2.34
N VAL A 120 -0.77 -2.44 2.19
CA VAL A 120 -1.74 -2.06 1.14
C VAL A 120 -1.12 -2.13 -0.27
N LYS A 121 0.19 -1.84 -0.38
CA LYS A 121 0.91 -1.87 -1.66
C LYS A 121 1.18 -3.29 -2.17
N ASN A 122 1.26 -4.27 -1.27
CA ASN A 122 1.57 -5.66 -1.58
C ASN A 122 0.29 -6.42 -1.94
#